data_AF-A0A839CWD8-F1
#
_entry.id   AF-A0A839CWD8-F1
#
_cell.length_a   1.000
_cell.length_b   1.000
_cell.length_c   1.000
_cell.angle_alpha   90.00
_cell.angle_beta   90.00
_cell.angle_gamma   90.00
#
_symmetry.space_group_name_H-M   'P 1'
#
loop_
_entity.id
_entity.type
_entity.pdbx_description
1 polymer ?
#
loop_
_entity_poly.entity_id
_entity_poly.type
_entity_poly.pdbx_seq_one_letter_code
_entity_poly.pdbx_strand_id
1 'polypeptide(L)' 'MARDLEIHHDLNRKAYGIATLTVNKAIGYNPTTGEEIFEPRWFKIHITNDSLSNFYKPLLLKDRKAIFIGELIL' A
#
# COMPACT_ATOMS: atom_id res chain seq x y z
N MET A 1 -10.32 -3.20 -0.92
CA MET A 1 -10.64 -1.82 -0.49
C MET A 1 -9.47 -1.30 0.33
N ALA A 2 -9.06 -0.05 0.13
CA ALA A 2 -8.00 0.58 0.91
C ALA A 2 -8.44 0.70 2.38
N ARG A 3 -7.50 0.49 3.29
CA ARG A 3 -7.69 0.54 4.75
C ARG A 3 -6.63 1.43 5.35
N ASP A 4 -6.92 1.96 6.54
CA ASP A 4 -5.92 2.60 7.38
C ASP A 4 -4.79 1.60 7.70
N LEU A 5 -3.60 2.12 8.05
CA LEU A 5 -2.49 1.28 8.52
C LEU A 5 -2.92 0.45 9.75
N GLU A 6 -2.87 -0.86 9.62
CA GLU A 6 -3.16 -1.81 10.69
C GLU A 6 -1.87 -2.15 11.45
N ILE A 7 -1.92 -2.17 12.79
CA ILE A 7 -0.80 -2.60 13.64
C ILE A 7 -1.10 -4.00 14.17
N HIS A 8 -0.16 -4.91 13.97
CA HIS A 8 -0.21 -6.31 14.39
C HIS A 8 0.98 -6.64 15.27
N HIS A 9 0.95 -7.79 15.94
CA HIS A 9 2.05 -8.31 16.74
C HIS A 9 2.43 -9.72 16.27
N ASP A 10 3.71 -10.02 16.20
CA ASP A 10 4.20 -11.37 15.90
C ASP A 10 4.15 -12.30 17.13
N LEU A 11 4.63 -13.54 16.97
CA LEU A 11 4.68 -14.53 18.05
C LEU A 11 5.58 -14.10 19.23
N ASN A 12 6.53 -13.19 18.99
CA ASN A 12 7.43 -12.61 19.99
C ASN A 12 6.88 -11.31 20.58
N ARG A 13 5.64 -10.92 20.27
CA ARG A 13 5.01 -9.64 20.63
C ARG A 13 5.69 -8.41 20.03
N LYS A 14 6.47 -8.56 18.96
CA LYS A 14 7.02 -7.42 18.22
C LYS A 14 5.94 -6.85 17.31
N ALA A 15 5.74 -5.53 17.38
CA ALA A 15 4.76 -4.85 16.56
C ALA A 15 5.26 -4.65 15.11
N TYR A 16 4.33 -4.75 14.16
CA TYR A 16 4.56 -4.50 12.74
C TYR A 16 3.31 -3.91 12.07
N GLY A 17 3.51 -3.15 11.00
CA GLY A 17 2.45 -2.49 10.24
C GLY A 17 2.07 -3.24 8.97
N ILE A 18 0.76 -3.31 8.67
CA ILE A 18 0.24 -3.72 7.37
C ILE A 18 -0.52 -2.56 6.74
N ALA A 19 -0.04 -2.09 5.58
CA ALA A 19 -0.76 -1.16 4.73
C ALA A 19 -1.16 -1.83 3.41
N THR A 20 -2.19 -1.28 2.78
CA THR A 20 -2.62 -1.70 1.43
C THR A 20 -2.53 -0.50 0.50
N LEU A 21 -1.79 -0.64 -0.59
CA LEU A 21 -1.63 0.38 -1.62
C LEU A 21 -2.30 -0.07 -2.92
N THR A 22 -3.00 0.83 -3.57
CA THR A 22 -3.49 0.62 -4.95
C THR A 22 -2.69 1.50 -5.89
N VAL A 23 -2.17 0.90 -6.96
CA VAL A 23 -1.48 1.61 -8.04
C VAL A 23 -2.26 1.38 -9.32
N ASN A 24 -2.75 2.46 -9.93
CA ASN A 24 -3.39 2.40 -11.24
C ASN A 24 -2.28 2.46 -12.29
N LYS A 25 -2.04 1.34 -12.98
CA LYS A 25 -1.08 1.28 -14.08
C LYS A 25 -1.83 1.51 -15.39
N ALA A 26 -1.40 2.49 -16.19
CA ALA A 26 -1.88 2.62 -17.56
C ALA A 26 -1.39 1.40 -18.37
N ILE A 27 -2.32 0.68 -19.00
CA ILE A 27 -2.04 -0.53 -19.79
C ILE A 27 -2.22 -0.32 -21.29
N GLY A 28 -2.72 0.84 -21.71
CA GLY A 28 -2.95 1.17 -23.11
C GLY A 28 -4.06 2.19 -23.27
N TYR A 29 -4.59 2.27 -24.48
CA TYR A 29 -5.66 3.19 -24.85
C TYR A 29 -6.81 2.41 -25.48
N ASN A 30 -8.04 2.84 -25.22
CA ASN A 30 -9.22 2.32 -25.89
C ASN A 30 -9.17 2.72 -27.38
N PRO A 31 -9.19 1.75 -28.33
CA PRO A 31 -9.05 2.05 -29.75
C PRO A 31 -10.22 2.84 -30.34
N THR A 32 -11.37 2.86 -29.67
CA THR A 32 -12.59 3.54 -30.14
C THR A 32 -12.73 4.94 -29.54
N THR A 33 -12.44 5.11 -28.25
CA THR A 33 -12.60 6.39 -27.55
C THR A 33 -11.31 7.19 -27.40
N GLY A 34 -10.15 6.54 -27.55
CA GLY A 34 -8.84 7.14 -27.31
C GLY A 34 -8.50 7.35 -25.83
N GLU A 35 -9.36 6.91 -24.91
CA GLU A 35 -9.15 7.08 -23.47
C GLU A 35 -8.12 6.08 -22.91
N GLU A 36 -7.32 6.51 -21.93
CA GLU A 36 -6.39 5.63 -21.22
C GLU A 36 -7.14 4.55 -20.44
N ILE A 37 -6.67 3.30 -20.58
CA ILE A 37 -7.16 2.16 -19.81
C ILE A 37 -6.23 1.94 -18.62
N PHE A 38 -6.81 1.91 -17.43
CA PHE A 38 -6.09 1.68 -16.18
C PHE A 38 -6.42 0.32 -15.58
N GLU A 39 -5.39 -0.42 -15.18
CA GLU A 39 -5.52 -1.64 -14.38
C GLU A 39 -5.10 -1.34 -12.94
N PRO A 40 -6.01 -1.44 -11.95
CA PRO A 40 -5.67 -1.27 -10.55
C PRO A 40 -4.92 -2.50 -10.02
N ARG A 41 -3.71 -2.29 -9.51
CA ARG A 41 -2.92 -3.33 -8.83
C ARG A 41 -2.85 -3.04 -7.35
N TRP A 42 -3.10 -4.08 -6.56
CA TRP A 42 -3.10 -4.00 -5.10
C TRP A 42 -1.82 -4.59 -4.55
N PHE A 43 -1.15 -3.84 -3.68
CA PHE A 43 0.06 -4.26 -2.99
C PHE A 43 -0.19 -4.27 -1.48
N LYS A 44 0.24 -5.34 -0.82
CA LYS A 44 0.35 -5.38 0.63
C LYS A 44 1.75 -4.91 1.00
N ILE A 45 1.82 -3.87 1.83
CA ILE A 45 3.07 -3.32 2.34
C ILE A 45 3.26 -3.80 3.78
N HIS A 46 4.40 -4.42 4.04
CA HIS A 46 4.75 -4.93 5.35
C HIS A 46 5.85 -4.05 5.97
N ILE A 47 5.51 -3.37 7.06
CA ILE A 47 6.42 -2.48 7.78
C ILE A 47 6.89 -3.22 9.03
N THR A 48 8.05 -3.85 8.96
CA THR A 48 8.57 -4.73 10.03
C THR A 48 9.29 -3.98 11.16
N ASN A 49 9.55 -2.69 10.97
CA ASN A 49 10.11 -1.80 11.97
C ASN A 49 9.00 -1.17 12.81
N ASP A 50 9.01 -1.42 14.11
CA ASP A 50 8.00 -0.96 15.06
C ASP A 50 7.94 0.58 15.16
N SER A 51 9.11 1.24 15.24
CA SER A 51 9.18 2.70 15.31
C SER A 51 8.57 3.35 14.06
N LEU A 52 8.83 2.81 12.86
CA LEU A 52 8.22 3.29 11.62
C LEU A 52 6.71 3.04 11.60
N SER A 53 6.27 1.87 12.05
CA SER A 53 4.85 1.50 12.07
C SER A 53 4.03 2.45 12.94
N ASN A 54 4.53 2.78 14.13
CA ASN A 54 3.88 3.73 15.04
C ASN A 54 3.95 5.17 14.53
N PHE A 55 5.08 5.57 13.94
CA PHE A 55 5.24 6.91 13.35
C PHE A 55 4.25 7.14 12.19
N TYR A 56 4.06 6.15 11.33
CA TYR A 56 3.19 6.28 10.16
C TYR A 56 1.70 6.06 10.46
N LYS A 57 1.34 5.44 11.58
CA LYS A 57 -0.07 5.16 11.94
C LYS A 57 -1.00 6.38 11.82
N PRO A 58 -0.67 7.57 12.36
CA PRO A 58 -1.52 8.74 12.20
C PRO A 58 -1.45 9.39 10.80
N LEU A 59 -0.47 9.01 9.97
CA LEU A 59 -0.20 9.64 8.67
C LEU A 59 -0.78 8.83 7.49
N LEU A 60 -0.72 7.50 7.56
CA LEU A 60 -1.19 6.56 6.54
C LEU A 60 -2.65 6.19 6.76
N LEU A 61 -3.51 7.20 6.60
CA LEU A 61 -4.96 7.04 6.60
C LEU A 61 -5.44 6.64 5.21
N LYS A 62 -6.61 6.00 5.17
CA LYS A 62 -7.30 5.59 3.95
C LYS A 62 -7.37 6.75 2.95
N ASP A 63 -7.18 6.42 1.67
CA ASP A 63 -7.25 7.32 0.52
C ASP A 63 -6.16 8.41 0.47
N ARG A 64 -5.20 8.40 1.40
CA ARG A 64 -3.99 9.23 1.31
C ARG A 64 -3.06 8.69 0.23
N LYS A 65 -2.50 9.60 -0.56
CA LYS A 65 -1.42 9.29 -1.51
C LYS A 65 -0.11 9.14 -0.73
N ALA A 66 0.62 8.06 -1.01
CA ALA A 66 1.91 7.78 -0.41
C ALA A 66 2.84 7.12 -1.45
N ILE A 67 4.14 7.29 -1.25
CA ILE A 67 5.18 6.58 -1.99
C ILE A 67 5.87 5.65 -1.01
N PHE A 68 5.95 4.37 -1.35
CA PHE A 68 6.68 3.37 -0.59
C PHE A 68 7.92 2.95 -1.38
N ILE A 69 9.05 2.89 -0.70
CA ILE A 69 10.31 2.37 -1.23
C ILE A 69 10.70 1.20 -0.34
N GLY A 70 10.97 0.05 -0.94
CA GLY A 70 11.29 -1.17 -0.25
C GLY A 70 11.55 -2.32 -1.21
N GLU A 71 11.68 -3.52 -0.66
CA GLU A 71 11.95 -4.73 -1.42
C GLU A 71 10.64 -5.46 -1.72
N LEU A 72 10.51 -5.98 -2.94
CA LEU A 72 9.42 -6.87 -3.30
C LEU A 72 9.83 -8.30 -2.93
N ILE A 73 9.14 -8.89 -1.96
CA ILE A 73 9.28 -10.30 -1.60
C ILE A 73 8.19 -11.05 -2.36
N LEU A 74 8.61 -11.95 -3.27
CA LEU A 74 7.74 -12.80 -4.09
C LEU A 74 7.56 -14.19 -3.46
#